data_AF-A0AAV9KU05-F1
#
_entry.id   AF-A0AAV9KU05-F1
#
_cell.length_a   1.000
_cell.length_b   1.000
_cell.length_c   1.000
_cell.angle_alpha   90.00
_cell.angle_beta   90.00
_cell.angle_gamma   90.00
#
_symmetry.space_group_name_H-M   'P 1'
#
loop_
_entity.id
_entity.type
_entity.pdbx_description
1 polymer ?
#
loop_
_entity_poly.entity_id
_entity_poly.type
_entity_poly.pdbx_seq_one_letter_code
_entity_poly.pdbx_strand_id
1 'polypeptide(L)'
;MAESRRVAVIGAGPSGLVTARELQREGHRVVVFEKSNQLGGLWVYNPRVETDLLSLDLNREIIHSSLYKSLRTNLPRQLMSLSDYYFDCIKNWPGKQLHSHNYRVPEPFKDQIVVVIGDGPSGLDICRDIATVAKQVHLSTRSSEIVVSKLDNYENLWNHSKVLVKVTFLDGSSIHADIILHCTGYKYDFPFLETNGIVTVDDEGCAVGPLYKHVFPPKLSLCLSFVGIPSQVIIFLGSELQAKWIAQVLSGKVLLPSEDDMLADVEDHSRQLEEAGIPNRHTHCLHPHVIEYIDWLAARVEMPPIDAGRTEMYWSIYKFVGQVGWSGYRDLWNV
;
A
#
# COMPACT_ATOMS: atom_id res chain seq x y z
N MET A 1 -1.08 10.35 36.89
CA MET A 1 0.12 10.43 36.02
C MET A 1 -0.13 9.49 34.86
N ALA A 2 0.36 9.80 33.65
CA ALA A 2 0.26 8.90 32.50
C ALA A 2 1.02 7.58 32.79
N GLU A 3 0.50 6.44 32.34
CA GLU A 3 1.12 5.15 32.65
C GLU A 3 2.23 4.81 31.63
N SER A 4 3.46 4.59 32.11
CA SER A 4 4.61 4.29 31.23
C SER A 4 4.71 2.78 30.96
N ARG A 5 4.32 2.36 29.76
CA ARG A 5 4.43 0.97 29.29
C ARG A 5 5.85 0.65 28.79
N ARG A 6 6.16 -0.64 28.70
CA ARG A 6 7.27 -1.17 27.87
C ARG A 6 6.65 -1.73 26.60
N VAL A 7 7.07 -1.23 25.44
CA VAL A 7 6.44 -1.52 24.14
C VAL A 7 7.48 -2.01 23.14
N ALA A 8 7.17 -3.11 22.46
CA ALA A 8 7.96 -3.60 21.33
C ALA A 8 7.35 -3.05 20.02
N VAL A 9 8.20 -2.60 19.11
CA VAL A 9 7.82 -2.21 17.74
C VAL A 9 8.53 -3.14 16.77
N ILE A 10 7.77 -3.80 15.90
CA ILE A 10 8.27 -4.79 14.94
C ILE A 10 8.33 -4.13 13.56
N GLY A 11 9.54 -4.06 12.99
CA GLY A 11 9.87 -3.31 11.78
C GLY A 11 10.26 -1.86 12.06
N ALA A 12 11.27 -1.37 11.34
CA ALA A 12 11.73 0.02 11.33
C ALA A 12 11.55 0.66 9.94
N GLY A 13 10.48 0.30 9.23
CA GLY A 13 9.91 1.11 8.16
C GLY A 13 9.28 2.41 8.67
N PRO A 14 8.74 3.29 7.80
CA PRO A 14 8.23 4.60 8.22
C PRO A 14 7.16 4.52 9.33
N SER A 15 6.26 3.53 9.23
CA SER A 15 5.24 3.26 10.25
C SER A 15 5.87 2.90 11.60
N GLY A 16 6.80 1.95 11.66
CA GLY A 16 7.50 1.59 12.91
C GLY A 16 8.36 2.71 13.49
N LEU A 17 9.01 3.51 12.63
CA LEU A 17 9.78 4.68 13.07
C LEU A 17 8.89 5.77 13.69
N VAL A 18 7.73 6.06 13.09
CA VAL A 18 6.79 7.04 13.68
C VAL A 18 6.11 6.47 14.93
N THR A 19 5.76 5.18 14.95
CA THR A 19 5.29 4.49 16.17
C THR A 19 6.30 4.61 17.32
N ALA A 20 7.58 4.33 17.07
CA ALA A 20 8.62 4.48 18.09
C ALA A 20 8.75 5.94 18.58
N ARG A 21 8.67 6.91 17.67
CA ARG A 21 8.72 8.35 17.99
C ARG A 21 7.56 8.79 18.88
N GLU A 22 6.32 8.44 18.54
CA GLU A 22 5.14 8.86 19.29
C GLU A 22 5.02 8.14 20.65
N LEU A 23 5.36 6.84 20.70
CA LEU A 23 5.45 6.10 21.97
C LEU A 23 6.48 6.74 22.92
N GLN A 24 7.65 7.17 22.42
CA GLN A 24 8.64 7.88 23.24
C GLN A 24 8.15 9.27 23.67
N ARG A 25 7.53 10.06 22.77
CA ARG A 25 6.92 11.37 23.09
C ARG A 25 5.88 11.29 24.20
N GLU A 26 5.14 10.19 24.24
CA GLU A 26 4.10 9.92 25.23
C GLU A 26 4.65 9.31 26.55
N GLY A 27 5.96 9.05 26.64
CA GLY A 27 6.63 8.61 27.86
C GLY A 27 6.76 7.08 28.03
N HIS A 28 6.54 6.30 26.98
CA HIS A 28 6.72 4.85 26.99
C HIS A 28 8.18 4.44 26.73
N ARG A 29 8.57 3.28 27.25
CA ARG A 29 9.88 2.66 26.99
C ARG A 29 9.79 1.75 25.77
N VAL A 30 10.43 2.16 24.67
CA VAL A 30 10.32 1.49 23.37
C VAL A 30 11.55 0.64 23.07
N VAL A 31 11.33 -0.57 22.53
CA VAL A 31 12.37 -1.37 21.85
C VAL A 31 11.90 -1.63 20.42
N VAL A 32 12.74 -1.30 19.43
CA VAL A 32 12.44 -1.51 18.00
C VAL A 32 13.25 -2.70 17.50
N PHE A 33 12.59 -3.63 16.81
CA PHE A 33 13.19 -4.80 16.19
C PHE A 33 13.10 -4.66 14.67
N GLU A 34 14.25 -4.67 13.98
CA GLU A 34 14.34 -4.60 12.52
C GLU A 34 15.07 -5.85 12.00
N LYS A 35 14.60 -6.43 10.89
CA LYS A 35 15.17 -7.65 10.29
C LYS A 35 16.43 -7.34 9.47
N SER A 36 16.45 -6.18 8.82
CA SER A 36 17.54 -5.72 7.96
C SER A 36 18.59 -4.92 8.75
N ASN A 37 19.68 -4.53 8.07
CA ASN A 37 20.76 -3.75 8.65
C ASN A 37 20.60 -2.22 8.48
N GLN A 38 19.43 -1.74 8.01
CA GLN A 38 19.16 -0.33 7.74
C GLN A 38 17.72 0.04 8.09
N LEU A 39 17.51 1.29 8.50
CA LEU A 39 16.17 1.83 8.80
C LEU A 39 15.50 2.32 7.50
N GLY A 40 14.17 2.23 7.43
CA GLY A 40 13.36 2.70 6.29
C GLY A 40 12.52 1.60 5.62
N GLY A 41 12.74 0.33 5.96
CA GLY A 41 11.94 -0.81 5.47
C GLY A 41 11.83 -0.83 3.94
N LEU A 42 10.61 -0.79 3.42
CA LEU A 42 10.32 -0.68 1.98
C LEU A 42 11.17 0.40 1.27
N TRP A 43 11.42 1.55 1.92
CA TRP A 43 12.09 2.68 1.27
C TRP A 43 13.63 2.53 1.14
N VAL A 44 14.22 1.45 1.66
CA VAL A 44 15.63 1.11 1.46
C VAL A 44 15.79 0.37 0.13
N TYR A 45 16.05 1.11 -0.96
CA TYR A 45 16.24 0.54 -2.29
C TYR A 45 17.29 -0.59 -2.29
N ASN A 46 16.86 -1.81 -2.66
CA ASN A 46 17.73 -2.97 -2.83
C ASN A 46 17.75 -3.40 -4.30
N PRO A 47 18.92 -3.38 -5.00
CA PRO A 47 19.03 -3.83 -6.38
C PRO A 47 18.93 -5.35 -6.54
N ARG A 48 19.03 -6.12 -5.44
CA ARG A 48 18.83 -7.58 -5.47
C ARG A 48 17.35 -7.93 -5.69
N VAL A 49 17.14 -9.12 -6.25
CA VAL A 49 15.83 -9.76 -6.47
C VAL A 49 15.87 -11.18 -5.88
N GLU A 50 14.71 -11.71 -5.50
CA GLU A 50 14.60 -13.07 -4.97
C GLU A 50 15.00 -14.13 -6.02
N THR A 51 15.53 -15.28 -5.59
CA THR A 51 15.96 -16.36 -6.50
C THR A 51 14.80 -17.10 -7.15
N ASP A 52 13.67 -17.20 -6.46
CA ASP A 52 12.40 -17.56 -7.07
C ASP A 52 11.74 -16.27 -7.61
N LEU A 53 11.56 -16.24 -8.93
CA LEU A 53 11.12 -15.08 -9.68
C LEU A 53 9.60 -14.81 -9.52
N LEU A 54 8.85 -15.78 -9.02
CA LEU A 54 7.42 -15.71 -8.72
C LEU A 54 7.12 -15.58 -7.22
N SER A 55 8.14 -15.62 -6.35
CA SER A 55 8.01 -15.49 -4.89
C SER A 55 7.10 -16.54 -4.21
N LEU A 56 7.08 -17.77 -4.74
CA LEU A 56 6.22 -18.88 -4.31
C LEU A 56 6.91 -19.86 -3.33
N ASP A 57 8.23 -20.07 -3.45
CA ASP A 57 8.97 -20.90 -2.50
C ASP A 57 8.96 -20.26 -1.10
N LEU A 58 8.54 -21.04 -0.10
CA LEU A 58 8.46 -20.63 1.30
C LEU A 58 9.84 -20.53 1.97
N ASN A 59 10.88 -21.13 1.38
CA ASN A 59 12.24 -21.22 1.96
C ASN A 59 13.25 -20.23 1.34
N ARG A 60 12.81 -19.41 0.37
CA ARG A 60 13.67 -18.47 -0.37
C ARG A 60 14.23 -17.34 0.52
N GLU A 61 15.32 -16.69 0.06
CA GLU A 61 15.74 -15.43 0.69
C GLU A 61 14.69 -14.33 0.43
N ILE A 62 13.90 -13.99 1.45
CA ILE A 62 12.90 -12.93 1.36
C ILE A 62 13.57 -11.55 1.34
N ILE A 63 13.42 -10.83 0.23
CA ILE A 63 13.86 -9.44 0.08
C ILE A 63 12.72 -8.49 0.46
N HIS A 64 12.96 -7.54 1.36
CA HIS A 64 11.89 -6.68 1.89
C HIS A 64 11.53 -5.47 0.98
N SER A 65 12.49 -4.95 0.20
CA SER A 65 12.26 -3.77 -0.66
C SER A 65 11.57 -4.13 -1.98
N SER A 66 10.32 -3.70 -2.13
CA SER A 66 9.58 -3.72 -3.40
C SER A 66 9.93 -2.57 -4.37
N LEU A 67 10.85 -1.66 -4.03
CA LEU A 67 11.08 -0.45 -4.83
C LEU A 67 11.77 -0.73 -6.16
N TYR A 68 11.15 -0.25 -7.24
CA TYR A 68 11.88 0.03 -8.48
C TYR A 68 12.67 1.34 -8.40
N LYS A 69 13.74 1.42 -9.20
CA LYS A 69 14.68 2.53 -9.21
C LYS A 69 14.18 3.74 -10.00
N SER A 70 13.29 3.53 -10.96
CA SER A 70 12.51 4.56 -11.64
C SER A 70 11.33 5.09 -10.80
N LEU A 71 11.07 4.54 -9.60
CA LEU A 71 9.90 4.88 -8.80
C LEU A 71 9.91 6.36 -8.38
N ARG A 72 8.86 7.06 -8.82
CA ARG A 72 8.45 8.37 -8.31
C ARG A 72 7.27 8.17 -7.36
N THR A 73 7.13 9.01 -6.33
CA THR A 73 5.94 8.96 -5.46
C THR A 73 4.66 9.06 -6.28
N ASN A 74 3.66 8.26 -5.94
CA ASN A 74 2.33 8.28 -6.57
C ASN A 74 1.40 9.36 -5.99
N LEU A 75 1.80 9.95 -4.84
CA LEU A 75 1.20 11.16 -4.27
C LEU A 75 2.24 12.30 -4.26
N PRO A 76 1.80 13.58 -4.28
CA PRO A 76 2.66 14.74 -4.04
C PRO A 76 3.43 14.65 -2.72
N ARG A 77 4.65 15.22 -2.70
CA ARG A 77 5.58 15.22 -1.54
C ARG A 77 4.95 15.81 -0.27
N GLN A 78 4.03 16.76 -0.45
CA GLN A 78 3.30 17.45 0.61
C GLN A 78 2.30 16.51 1.33
N LEU A 79 1.70 15.55 0.63
CA LEU A 79 0.88 14.49 1.24
C LEU A 79 1.77 13.39 1.83
N MET A 80 2.89 13.08 1.17
CA MET A 80 3.94 12.18 1.66
C MET A 80 4.86 12.86 2.69
N SER A 81 4.31 13.65 3.61
CA SER A 81 5.04 14.31 4.71
C SER A 81 4.44 13.96 6.07
N LEU A 82 5.28 13.93 7.10
CA LEU A 82 4.82 13.87 8.50
C LEU A 82 4.33 15.27 8.92
N SER A 83 3.45 15.34 9.91
CA SER A 83 2.86 16.60 10.39
C SER A 83 3.91 17.63 10.84
N ASP A 84 5.10 17.16 11.23
CA ASP A 84 6.21 17.92 11.80
C ASP A 84 7.53 17.81 10.99
N TYR A 85 7.51 17.22 9.78
CA TYR A 85 8.72 17.08 8.95
C TYR A 85 8.47 17.14 7.44
N TYR A 86 9.19 18.05 6.77
CA TYR A 86 9.21 18.23 5.32
C TYR A 86 10.54 17.74 4.72
N PHE A 87 10.48 17.03 3.59
CA PHE A 87 11.64 16.52 2.85
C PHE A 87 12.32 17.58 1.97
N ASP A 88 13.50 17.27 1.38
CA ASP A 88 14.10 18.01 0.26
C ASP A 88 14.92 17.12 -0.71
N CYS A 89 15.42 17.69 -1.82
CA CYS A 89 15.57 17.00 -3.11
C CYS A 89 17.01 16.56 -3.52
N ILE A 90 17.17 15.33 -4.06
CA ILE A 90 18.42 14.77 -4.67
C ILE A 90 18.05 13.94 -5.95
N LYS A 91 19.00 13.65 -6.88
CA LYS A 91 18.75 12.99 -8.21
C LYS A 91 19.82 11.95 -8.68
N ASN A 92 19.39 10.98 -9.52
CA ASN A 92 20.11 10.26 -10.65
C ASN A 92 20.43 8.72 -10.59
N TRP A 93 19.88 7.95 -11.58
CA TRP A 93 20.48 6.85 -12.42
C TRP A 93 20.91 5.45 -11.80
N PRO A 94 21.08 4.32 -12.55
CA PRO A 94 20.12 3.33 -13.15
C PRO A 94 20.27 1.85 -12.61
N GLY A 95 19.41 0.86 -12.92
CA GLY A 95 19.59 -0.57 -12.50
C GLY A 95 18.35 -1.51 -12.49
N LYS A 96 18.51 -2.83 -12.75
CA LYS A 96 17.51 -3.77 -13.35
C LYS A 96 17.31 -5.10 -12.54
N GLN A 97 16.24 -5.93 -12.58
CA GLN A 97 14.77 -5.82 -12.88
C GLN A 97 14.08 -7.23 -12.83
N LEU A 98 12.76 -7.36 -12.50
CA LEU A 98 11.90 -8.58 -12.57
C LEU A 98 10.37 -8.28 -12.31
N HIS A 99 9.57 -9.25 -11.77
CA HIS A 99 8.20 -9.19 -11.16
C HIS A 99 7.90 -7.87 -10.42
N SER A 100 6.66 -7.37 -10.27
CA SER A 100 6.41 -6.02 -9.68
C SER A 100 7.18 -5.69 -8.38
N HIS A 101 7.26 -6.62 -7.43
CA HIS A 101 8.10 -6.55 -6.22
C HIS A 101 9.61 -6.44 -6.50
N ASN A 102 10.07 -7.17 -7.51
CA ASN A 102 11.45 -7.30 -7.95
C ASN A 102 11.77 -6.42 -9.20
N TYR A 103 10.83 -5.59 -9.69
CA TYR A 103 10.97 -4.67 -10.84
C TYR A 103 11.93 -3.54 -10.48
N ARG A 104 12.71 -3.01 -11.44
CA ARG A 104 13.74 -1.99 -11.14
C ARG A 104 13.88 -0.82 -12.15
N VAL A 105 13.98 -1.05 -13.46
CA VAL A 105 13.97 -0.04 -14.57
C VAL A 105 13.60 -0.76 -15.89
N PRO A 106 13.30 -0.10 -17.04
CA PRO A 106 12.63 -0.80 -18.13
C PRO A 106 13.52 -1.55 -19.12
N GLU A 107 14.82 -1.24 -19.22
CA GLU A 107 15.62 -1.60 -20.41
C GLU A 107 16.14 -3.06 -20.59
N PRO A 108 15.73 -4.10 -19.85
CA PRO A 108 15.83 -5.50 -20.30
C PRO A 108 14.66 -5.92 -21.21
N PHE A 109 13.49 -5.26 -21.09
CA PHE A 109 12.34 -5.55 -21.94
C PHE A 109 12.46 -4.94 -23.35
N LYS A 110 13.64 -4.40 -23.70
CA LYS A 110 13.86 -3.77 -25.00
C LYS A 110 13.56 -4.77 -26.12
N ASP A 111 12.77 -4.33 -27.10
CA ASP A 111 12.35 -5.10 -28.26
C ASP A 111 11.49 -6.37 -27.93
N GLN A 112 11.07 -6.58 -26.67
CA GLN A 112 10.22 -7.71 -26.22
C GLN A 112 8.71 -7.40 -26.33
N ILE A 113 7.88 -8.45 -26.33
CA ILE A 113 6.41 -8.39 -26.12
C ILE A 113 6.12 -8.78 -24.66
N VAL A 114 5.64 -7.82 -23.87
CA VAL A 114 5.45 -7.96 -22.42
C VAL A 114 3.97 -7.89 -22.04
N VAL A 115 3.51 -8.79 -21.18
CA VAL A 115 2.18 -8.71 -20.55
C VAL A 115 2.30 -8.31 -19.09
N VAL A 116 1.49 -7.37 -18.63
CA VAL A 116 1.44 -6.91 -17.24
C VAL A 116 0.05 -7.16 -16.67
N ILE A 117 -0.06 -7.97 -15.63
CA ILE A 117 -1.34 -8.41 -15.05
C ILE A 117 -1.64 -7.63 -13.77
N GLY A 118 -2.66 -6.78 -13.83
CA GLY A 118 -3.12 -5.93 -12.73
C GLY A 118 -2.98 -4.44 -13.03
N ASP A 119 -4.08 -3.71 -12.90
CA ASP A 119 -4.28 -2.29 -13.21
C ASP A 119 -4.24 -1.36 -11.98
N GLY A 120 -3.82 -1.88 -10.83
CA GLY A 120 -3.46 -1.04 -9.68
C GLY A 120 -2.27 -0.11 -9.98
N PRO A 121 -1.98 0.86 -9.09
CA PRO A 121 -0.98 1.91 -9.34
C PRO A 121 0.38 1.39 -9.84
N SER A 122 0.89 0.30 -9.26
CA SER A 122 2.13 -0.33 -9.69
C SER A 122 2.09 -0.85 -11.12
N GLY A 123 1.00 -1.50 -11.55
CA GLY A 123 0.89 -2.05 -12.90
C GLY A 123 0.76 -0.98 -13.98
N LEU A 124 -0.04 0.06 -13.71
CA LEU A 124 -0.17 1.24 -14.56
C LEU A 124 1.15 2.00 -14.74
N ASP A 125 1.94 2.13 -13.67
CA ASP A 125 3.19 2.90 -13.71
C ASP A 125 4.32 2.10 -14.36
N ILE A 126 4.43 0.81 -14.00
CA ILE A 126 5.40 -0.11 -14.61
C ILE A 126 5.12 -0.27 -16.11
N CYS A 127 3.86 -0.41 -16.55
CA CYS A 127 3.51 -0.45 -17.98
C CYS A 127 4.08 0.73 -18.78
N ARG A 128 3.99 1.95 -18.25
CA ARG A 128 4.50 3.17 -18.91
C ARG A 128 6.02 3.17 -19.01
N ASP A 129 6.69 2.82 -17.90
CA ASP A 129 8.14 2.74 -17.84
C ASP A 129 8.65 1.71 -18.88
N ILE A 130 8.04 0.52 -18.92
CA ILE A 130 8.37 -0.55 -19.90
C ILE A 130 8.11 -0.11 -21.36
N ALA A 131 7.00 0.59 -21.61
CA ALA A 131 6.63 1.05 -22.95
C ALA A 131 7.63 2.04 -23.55
N THR A 132 8.56 2.62 -22.77
CA THR A 132 9.66 3.45 -23.33
C THR A 132 10.68 2.67 -24.17
N VAL A 133 10.72 1.34 -24.07
CA VAL A 133 11.75 0.49 -24.73
C VAL A 133 11.21 -0.80 -25.36
N ALA A 134 10.08 -1.33 -24.90
CA ALA A 134 9.54 -2.60 -25.37
C ALA A 134 8.95 -2.52 -26.78
N LYS A 135 8.93 -3.64 -27.49
CA LYS A 135 8.30 -3.73 -28.82
C LYS A 135 6.78 -3.64 -28.71
N GLN A 136 6.19 -4.33 -27.74
CA GLN A 136 4.78 -4.22 -27.35
C GLN A 136 4.60 -4.45 -25.85
N VAL A 137 3.64 -3.74 -25.25
CA VAL A 137 3.24 -3.90 -23.85
C VAL A 137 1.72 -4.05 -23.77
N HIS A 138 1.24 -5.07 -23.06
CA HIS A 138 -0.17 -5.37 -22.91
C HIS A 138 -0.55 -5.37 -21.42
N LEU A 139 -1.23 -4.32 -20.97
CA LEU A 139 -1.85 -4.30 -19.65
C LEU A 139 -3.09 -5.21 -19.68
N SER A 140 -3.21 -6.15 -18.74
CA SER A 140 -4.39 -7.00 -18.57
C SER A 140 -4.99 -6.77 -17.19
N THR A 141 -6.30 -6.47 -17.17
CA THR A 141 -7.03 -6.17 -15.93
C THR A 141 -7.93 -7.33 -15.51
N ARG A 142 -8.56 -7.21 -14.32
CA ARG A 142 -9.61 -8.15 -13.89
C ARG A 142 -11.01 -7.73 -14.35
N SER A 143 -11.19 -6.52 -14.89
CA SER A 143 -12.49 -6.02 -15.33
C SER A 143 -12.92 -6.66 -16.65
N SER A 144 -14.21 -6.99 -16.74
CA SER A 144 -14.87 -7.52 -17.94
C SER A 144 -15.34 -6.43 -18.92
N GLU A 145 -15.30 -5.15 -18.53
CA GLU A 145 -15.94 -4.05 -19.26
C GLU A 145 -14.96 -3.20 -20.11
N ILE A 146 -13.67 -3.56 -20.13
CA ILE A 146 -12.65 -2.81 -20.88
C ILE A 146 -12.70 -3.19 -22.37
N VAL A 147 -13.05 -2.21 -23.20
CA VAL A 147 -12.84 -2.25 -24.65
C VAL A 147 -11.34 -2.20 -24.94
N VAL A 148 -10.84 -3.11 -25.77
CA VAL A 148 -9.42 -3.15 -26.17
C VAL A 148 -9.04 -1.83 -26.85
N SER A 149 -8.10 -1.10 -26.25
CA SER A 149 -7.68 0.22 -26.70
C SER A 149 -6.16 0.39 -26.62
N LYS A 150 -5.64 1.31 -27.43
CA LYS A 150 -4.28 1.82 -27.30
C LYS A 150 -4.29 2.85 -26.17
N LEU A 151 -3.33 2.80 -25.24
CA LEU A 151 -3.23 3.81 -24.19
C LEU A 151 -2.64 5.10 -24.77
N ASP A 152 -3.35 6.22 -24.59
CA ASP A 152 -3.01 7.49 -25.23
C ASP A 152 -1.56 7.92 -24.94
N ASN A 153 -0.94 8.51 -25.96
CA ASN A 153 0.47 8.93 -26.03
C ASN A 153 1.51 7.80 -26.22
N TYR A 154 1.11 6.53 -26.38
CA TYR A 154 2.04 5.41 -26.61
C TYR A 154 1.76 4.67 -27.92
N GLU A 155 2.82 4.46 -28.71
CA GLU A 155 2.74 3.74 -30.00
C GLU A 155 2.63 2.21 -29.84
N ASN A 156 2.95 1.69 -28.67
CA ASN A 156 3.28 0.30 -28.37
C ASN A 156 2.68 -0.23 -27.05
N LEU A 157 1.64 0.42 -26.51
CA LEU A 157 0.98 0.04 -25.24
C LEU A 157 -0.53 -0.16 -25.46
N TRP A 158 -1.00 -1.36 -25.18
CA TRP A 158 -2.40 -1.79 -25.29
C TRP A 158 -2.99 -2.13 -23.93
N ASN A 159 -4.29 -1.90 -23.77
CA ASN A 159 -5.07 -2.34 -22.62
C ASN A 159 -6.03 -3.46 -23.04
N HIS A 160 -6.07 -4.53 -22.25
CA HIS A 160 -6.80 -5.77 -22.53
C HIS A 160 -7.59 -6.25 -21.31
N SER A 161 -8.57 -7.10 -21.62
CA SER A 161 -9.30 -7.90 -20.65
C SER A 161 -8.42 -9.00 -20.01
N LYS A 162 -9.01 -9.83 -19.15
CA LYS A 162 -8.34 -10.90 -18.39
C LYS A 162 -7.67 -11.95 -19.29
N VAL A 163 -6.42 -12.35 -18.97
CA VAL A 163 -5.69 -13.47 -19.62
C VAL A 163 -6.27 -14.85 -19.25
N LEU A 164 -6.26 -15.77 -20.22
CA LEU A 164 -6.70 -17.17 -20.14
C LEU A 164 -5.49 -18.15 -20.22
N VAL A 165 -5.67 -19.36 -20.78
CA VAL A 165 -4.64 -20.42 -20.85
C VAL A 165 -3.98 -20.43 -22.23
N LYS A 166 -2.64 -20.27 -22.26
CA LYS A 166 -1.90 -19.49 -23.28
C LYS A 166 -2.32 -18.02 -23.25
N VAL A 167 -1.52 -17.12 -23.83
CA VAL A 167 -1.80 -15.68 -23.79
C VAL A 167 -2.87 -15.30 -24.81
N THR A 168 -4.09 -15.70 -24.45
CA THR A 168 -5.37 -15.37 -25.07
C THR A 168 -6.14 -14.55 -24.05
N PHE A 169 -6.68 -13.41 -24.46
CA PHE A 169 -7.46 -12.52 -23.58
C PHE A 169 -8.95 -12.88 -23.67
N LEU A 170 -9.77 -12.42 -22.72
CA LEU A 170 -11.22 -12.70 -22.68
C LEU A 170 -11.97 -12.14 -23.91
N ASP A 171 -11.43 -11.08 -24.51
CA ASP A 171 -11.85 -10.50 -25.80
C ASP A 171 -11.55 -11.40 -27.03
N GLY A 172 -10.89 -12.54 -26.84
CA GLY A 172 -10.58 -13.53 -27.88
C GLY A 172 -9.30 -13.24 -28.67
N SER A 173 -8.67 -12.07 -28.50
CA SER A 173 -7.35 -11.81 -29.08
C SER A 173 -6.28 -12.69 -28.43
N SER A 174 -5.21 -13.00 -29.16
CA SER A 174 -4.13 -13.89 -28.70
C SER A 174 -2.78 -13.41 -29.21
N ILE A 175 -1.75 -13.49 -28.37
CA ILE A 175 -0.37 -13.09 -28.68
C ILE A 175 0.64 -14.16 -28.25
N HIS A 176 1.85 -14.06 -28.78
CA HIS A 176 3.02 -14.68 -28.15
C HIS A 176 3.68 -13.61 -27.26
N ALA A 177 3.76 -13.86 -25.96
CA ALA A 177 4.44 -12.98 -25.02
C ALA A 177 5.74 -13.64 -24.58
N ASP A 178 6.83 -12.87 -24.60
CA ASP A 178 8.15 -13.35 -24.17
C ASP A 178 8.21 -13.43 -22.63
N ILE A 179 7.53 -12.49 -21.95
CA ILE A 179 7.49 -12.38 -20.48
C ILE A 179 6.08 -11.97 -20.00
N ILE A 180 5.63 -12.61 -18.90
CA ILE A 180 4.43 -12.25 -18.15
C ILE A 180 4.86 -11.67 -16.79
N LEU A 181 4.35 -10.49 -16.46
CA LEU A 181 4.64 -9.76 -15.23
C LEU A 181 3.40 -9.71 -14.34
N HIS A 182 3.49 -10.25 -13.13
CA HIS A 182 2.42 -10.13 -12.14
C HIS A 182 2.57 -8.80 -11.36
N CYS A 183 1.52 -7.98 -11.41
CA CYS A 183 1.34 -6.74 -10.65
C CYS A 183 0.13 -6.86 -9.70
N THR A 184 -0.18 -8.08 -9.27
CA THR A 184 -1.44 -8.47 -8.62
C THR A 184 -1.55 -8.14 -7.12
N GLY A 185 -0.71 -7.24 -6.62
CA GLY A 185 -0.66 -6.85 -5.21
C GLY A 185 0.15 -7.80 -4.33
N TYR A 186 -0.07 -7.70 -3.01
CA TYR A 186 0.61 -8.47 -1.96
C TYR A 186 -0.43 -9.13 -1.05
N LYS A 187 0.02 -10.05 -0.20
CA LYS A 187 -0.76 -10.59 0.93
C LYS A 187 -0.25 -10.02 2.26
N TYR A 188 -1.11 -9.97 3.27
CA TYR A 188 -0.67 -9.84 4.66
C TYR A 188 -0.08 -11.18 5.13
N ASP A 189 1.01 -11.11 5.89
CA ASP A 189 1.69 -12.27 6.45
C ASP A 189 2.38 -11.87 7.77
N PHE A 190 2.16 -12.66 8.82
CA PHE A 190 2.68 -12.42 10.17
C PHE A 190 3.16 -13.74 10.80
N PRO A 191 4.17 -14.41 10.23
CA PRO A 191 4.54 -15.80 10.58
C PRO A 191 5.19 -15.93 11.96
N PHE A 192 5.33 -14.82 12.69
CA PHE A 192 5.85 -14.70 14.05
C PHE A 192 4.75 -14.44 15.10
N LEU A 193 3.48 -14.28 14.68
CA LEU A 193 2.40 -13.75 15.51
C LEU A 193 1.41 -14.82 15.96
N GLU A 194 1.74 -15.52 17.04
CA GLU A 194 0.86 -16.51 17.67
C GLU A 194 -0.20 -15.83 18.56
N THR A 195 -1.47 -15.84 18.13
CA THR A 195 -2.61 -15.26 18.89
C THR A 195 -3.67 -16.29 19.28
N ASN A 196 -3.41 -17.59 19.09
CA ASN A 196 -4.39 -18.67 19.27
C ASN A 196 -5.72 -18.45 18.51
N GLY A 197 -5.65 -17.80 17.34
CA GLY A 197 -6.82 -17.51 16.50
C GLY A 197 -7.61 -16.26 16.90
N ILE A 198 -7.13 -15.45 17.86
CA ILE A 198 -7.75 -14.17 18.23
C ILE A 198 -7.55 -13.12 17.13
N VAL A 199 -6.45 -13.21 16.37
CA VAL A 199 -6.24 -12.47 15.11
C VAL A 199 -5.92 -13.48 14.02
N THR A 200 -6.63 -13.40 12.90
CA THR A 200 -6.39 -14.20 11.70
C THR A 200 -6.09 -13.30 10.50
N VAL A 201 -5.46 -13.90 9.49
CA VAL A 201 -5.51 -13.43 8.11
C VAL A 201 -6.47 -14.36 7.36
N ASP A 202 -7.27 -13.86 6.41
CA ASP A 202 -8.16 -14.70 5.60
C ASP A 202 -7.40 -15.62 4.63
N ASP A 203 -8.06 -16.66 4.11
CA ASP A 203 -7.43 -17.65 3.22
C ASP A 203 -6.85 -17.02 1.93
N GLU A 204 -7.45 -15.92 1.45
CA GLU A 204 -6.90 -15.15 0.33
C GLU A 204 -5.65 -14.34 0.69
N GLY A 205 -5.38 -14.09 1.98
CA GLY A 205 -4.28 -13.26 2.47
C GLY A 205 -4.52 -11.76 2.30
N CYS A 206 -5.77 -11.33 2.14
CA CYS A 206 -6.17 -9.98 1.76
C CYS A 206 -6.95 -9.21 2.84
N ALA A 207 -7.29 -9.84 3.97
CA ALA A 207 -7.86 -9.19 5.15
C ALA A 207 -7.24 -9.72 6.45
N VAL A 208 -7.12 -8.86 7.46
CA VAL A 208 -6.60 -9.13 8.81
C VAL A 208 -7.67 -8.75 9.82
N GLY A 209 -8.06 -9.65 10.73
CA GLY A 209 -9.20 -9.37 11.59
C GLY A 209 -9.36 -10.28 12.82
N PRO A 210 -10.31 -9.94 13.71
CA PRO A 210 -11.05 -8.67 13.75
C PRO A 210 -10.13 -7.50 14.18
N LEU A 211 -10.26 -6.33 13.56
CA LEU A 211 -9.46 -5.13 13.87
C LEU A 211 -10.33 -3.86 13.94
N TYR A 212 -10.62 -3.40 15.16
CA TYR A 212 -11.28 -2.12 15.42
C TYR A 212 -10.51 -0.98 14.77
N LYS A 213 -11.19 -0.26 13.86
CA LYS A 213 -10.65 0.79 12.99
C LYS A 213 -9.31 0.44 12.31
N HIS A 214 -9.12 -0.84 11.98
CA HIS A 214 -7.92 -1.40 11.35
C HIS A 214 -6.64 -1.32 12.20
N VAL A 215 -6.77 -1.13 13.53
CA VAL A 215 -5.64 -0.93 14.46
C VAL A 215 -5.65 -1.96 15.59
N PHE A 216 -6.76 -2.13 16.31
CA PHE A 216 -6.79 -2.90 17.55
C PHE A 216 -7.61 -4.19 17.41
N PRO A 217 -7.05 -5.38 17.67
CA PRO A 217 -7.86 -6.56 17.96
C PRO A 217 -8.62 -6.33 19.28
N PRO A 218 -9.96 -6.39 19.33
CA PRO A 218 -10.71 -6.00 20.52
C PRO A 218 -10.22 -6.69 21.81
N LYS A 219 -10.05 -8.02 21.73
CA LYS A 219 -9.55 -8.93 22.79
C LYS A 219 -8.10 -8.74 23.22
N LEU A 220 -7.29 -8.03 22.45
CA LEU A 220 -5.87 -7.80 22.72
C LEU A 220 -5.51 -6.31 22.68
N SER A 221 -6.50 -5.43 22.72
CA SER A 221 -6.39 -3.99 22.39
C SER A 221 -5.39 -3.19 23.24
N LEU A 222 -5.07 -3.63 24.46
CA LEU A 222 -4.03 -3.02 25.31
C LEU A 222 -2.65 -3.71 25.24
N CYS A 223 -2.55 -4.81 24.46
CA CYS A 223 -1.37 -5.67 24.36
C CYS A 223 -0.80 -5.78 22.92
N LEU A 224 -1.65 -5.59 21.90
CA LEU A 224 -1.35 -5.73 20.49
C LEU A 224 -2.11 -4.68 19.69
N SER A 225 -1.43 -4.04 18.75
CA SER A 225 -2.02 -3.13 17.77
C SER A 225 -1.18 -3.13 16.49
N PHE A 226 -1.81 -2.75 15.38
CA PHE A 226 -1.21 -2.71 14.05
C PHE A 226 -1.18 -1.27 13.51
N VAL A 227 -0.14 -0.93 12.74
CA VAL A 227 0.02 0.39 12.11
C VAL A 227 0.35 0.18 10.64
N GLY A 228 -0.34 0.91 9.75
CA GLY A 228 -0.14 0.81 8.30
C GLY A 228 -0.85 -0.36 7.60
N ILE A 229 -1.84 -1.00 8.26
CA ILE A 229 -2.74 -1.98 7.62
C ILE A 229 -3.57 -1.35 6.47
N PRO A 230 -4.10 -0.11 6.59
CA PRO A 230 -4.95 0.44 5.53
C PRO A 230 -4.23 0.66 4.18
N SER A 231 -4.98 0.41 3.12
CA SER A 231 -4.60 0.59 1.72
C SER A 231 -5.39 1.74 1.06
N GLN A 232 -4.85 2.30 -0.04
CA GLN A 232 -5.36 3.54 -0.66
C GLN A 232 -5.44 4.71 0.35
N VAL A 233 -4.34 4.94 1.07
CA VAL A 233 -4.24 5.88 2.20
C VAL A 233 -3.05 6.83 2.05
N ILE A 234 -3.14 8.03 2.65
CA ILE A 234 -2.00 8.96 2.82
C ILE A 234 -1.07 8.37 3.91
N ILE A 235 -0.25 7.38 3.52
CA ILE A 235 0.32 6.36 4.42
C ILE A 235 1.17 6.90 5.59
N PHE A 236 1.92 7.99 5.41
CA PHE A 236 2.75 8.55 6.50
C PHE A 236 1.90 9.26 7.54
N LEU A 237 0.94 10.09 7.12
CA LEU A 237 0.00 10.77 8.01
C LEU A 237 -0.93 9.77 8.71
N GLY A 238 -1.44 8.77 7.98
CA GLY A 238 -2.24 7.69 8.56
C GLY A 238 -1.46 6.90 9.61
N SER A 239 -0.22 6.50 9.32
CA SER A 239 0.65 5.82 10.29
C SER A 239 0.99 6.69 11.50
N GLU A 240 1.20 7.99 11.30
CA GLU A 240 1.48 8.95 12.37
C GLU A 240 0.30 9.13 13.33
N LEU A 241 -0.92 9.26 12.81
CA LEU A 241 -2.11 9.43 13.63
C LEU A 241 -2.50 8.11 14.34
N GLN A 242 -2.36 6.95 13.67
CA GLN A 242 -2.45 5.64 14.32
C GLN A 242 -1.43 5.49 15.46
N ALA A 243 -0.16 5.87 15.22
CA ALA A 243 0.90 5.84 16.23
C ALA A 243 0.61 6.73 17.45
N LYS A 244 0.14 7.97 17.23
CA LYS A 244 -0.30 8.88 18.30
C LYS A 244 -1.43 8.27 19.11
N TRP A 245 -2.44 7.71 18.44
CA TRP A 245 -3.61 7.14 19.10
C TRP A 245 -3.23 5.92 19.96
N ILE A 246 -2.43 4.99 19.43
CA ILE A 246 -1.89 3.85 20.20
C ILE A 246 -1.12 4.32 21.43
N ALA A 247 -0.26 5.33 21.28
CA ALA A 247 0.53 5.85 22.40
C ALA A 247 -0.37 6.42 23.51
N GLN A 248 -1.35 7.25 23.14
CA GLN A 248 -2.28 7.89 24.09
C GLN A 248 -3.28 6.90 24.72
N VAL A 249 -3.61 5.80 24.03
CA VAL A 249 -4.35 4.66 24.61
C VAL A 249 -3.50 3.94 25.65
N LEU A 250 -2.25 3.59 25.31
CA LEU A 250 -1.34 2.88 26.22
C LEU A 250 -0.97 3.69 27.48
N SER A 251 -1.05 5.03 27.40
CA SER A 251 -0.78 5.96 28.53
C SER A 251 -2.01 6.28 29.38
N GLY A 252 -3.21 5.95 28.90
CA GLY A 252 -4.50 6.23 29.54
C GLY A 252 -5.03 7.65 29.31
N LYS A 253 -4.50 8.43 28.36
CA LYS A 253 -5.08 9.71 27.94
C LYS A 253 -6.34 9.53 27.09
N VAL A 254 -6.32 8.56 26.20
CA VAL A 254 -7.46 8.19 25.35
C VAL A 254 -7.98 6.84 25.81
N LEU A 255 -9.29 6.71 25.97
CA LEU A 255 -9.93 5.44 26.27
C LEU A 255 -10.45 4.80 24.98
N LEU A 256 -10.31 3.49 24.87
CA LEU A 256 -11.05 2.70 23.87
C LEU A 256 -12.48 2.41 24.37
N PRO A 257 -13.42 2.08 23.47
CA PRO A 257 -14.70 1.48 23.84
C PRO A 257 -14.53 0.12 24.55
N SER A 258 -15.62 -0.53 24.96
CA SER A 258 -15.55 -1.90 25.47
C SER A 258 -15.14 -2.90 24.39
N GLU A 259 -14.78 -4.13 24.78
CA GLU A 259 -14.52 -5.21 23.81
C GLU A 259 -15.74 -5.47 22.91
N ASP A 260 -16.94 -5.47 23.51
CA ASP A 260 -18.20 -5.69 22.80
C ASP A 260 -18.52 -4.55 21.82
N ASP A 261 -18.32 -3.29 22.21
CA ASP A 261 -18.47 -2.12 21.32
C ASP A 261 -17.48 -2.18 20.14
N MET A 262 -16.22 -2.58 20.41
CA MET A 262 -15.18 -2.71 19.39
C MET A 262 -15.41 -3.89 18.46
N LEU A 263 -16.03 -4.98 18.93
CA LEU A 263 -16.48 -6.09 18.09
C LEU A 263 -17.68 -5.68 17.22
N ALA A 264 -18.69 -5.05 17.81
CA ALA A 264 -19.86 -4.56 17.09
C ALA A 264 -19.50 -3.58 15.95
N ASP A 265 -18.52 -2.69 16.16
CA ASP A 265 -18.00 -1.78 15.15
C ASP A 265 -17.31 -2.50 13.97
N VAL A 266 -16.64 -3.63 14.24
CA VAL A 266 -16.03 -4.47 13.20
C VAL A 266 -17.09 -5.28 12.46
N GLU A 267 -18.05 -5.86 13.16
CA GLU A 267 -19.17 -6.61 12.56
C GLU A 267 -20.06 -5.71 11.70
N ASP A 268 -20.31 -4.47 12.11
CA ASP A 268 -21.08 -3.50 11.33
C ASP A 268 -20.32 -3.06 10.08
N HIS A 269 -19.01 -2.79 10.18
CA HIS A 269 -18.15 -2.52 9.01
C HIS A 269 -18.15 -3.69 8.03
N SER A 270 -18.02 -4.94 8.51
CA SER A 270 -18.12 -6.14 7.67
C SER A 270 -19.48 -6.27 6.98
N ARG A 271 -20.58 -5.96 7.68
CA ARG A 271 -21.94 -5.98 7.12
C ARG A 271 -22.13 -4.90 6.06
N GLN A 272 -21.66 -3.67 6.30
CA GLN A 272 -21.72 -2.58 5.33
C GLN A 272 -20.99 -2.93 4.02
N LEU A 273 -19.85 -3.63 4.10
CA LEU A 273 -19.14 -4.13 2.92
C LEU A 273 -19.94 -5.20 2.17
N GLU A 274 -20.55 -6.16 2.89
CA GLU A 274 -21.40 -7.21 2.29
C GLU A 274 -22.65 -6.62 1.62
N GLU A 275 -23.36 -5.72 2.29
CA GLU A 275 -24.54 -5.01 1.76
C GLU A 275 -24.20 -4.13 0.54
N ALA A 276 -22.99 -3.55 0.49
CA ALA A 276 -22.47 -2.83 -0.67
C ALA A 276 -21.89 -3.73 -1.78
N GLY A 277 -21.84 -5.06 -1.58
CA GLY A 277 -21.26 -6.02 -2.53
C GLY A 277 -19.73 -5.92 -2.67
N ILE A 278 -19.04 -5.34 -1.69
CA ILE A 278 -17.60 -5.09 -1.71
C ILE A 278 -16.86 -6.35 -1.20
N PRO A 279 -16.00 -7.01 -2.02
CA PRO A 279 -15.32 -8.24 -1.61
C PRO A 279 -14.35 -8.04 -0.43
N ASN A 280 -14.25 -9.04 0.47
CA ASN A 280 -13.43 -8.99 1.70
C ASN A 280 -11.96 -8.56 1.49
N ARG A 281 -11.39 -8.81 0.32
CA ARG A 281 -10.07 -8.29 -0.09
C ARG A 281 -9.95 -6.75 -0.14
N HIS A 282 -11.05 -6.03 0.08
CA HIS A 282 -11.12 -4.57 0.22
C HIS A 282 -11.50 -4.11 1.65
N THR A 283 -11.54 -5.01 2.64
CA THR A 283 -11.87 -4.71 4.05
C THR A 283 -10.96 -3.64 4.69
N HIS A 284 -9.78 -3.41 4.12
CA HIS A 284 -8.82 -2.35 4.50
C HIS A 284 -8.59 -1.31 3.38
N CYS A 285 -9.50 -1.17 2.42
CA CYS A 285 -9.43 -0.13 1.39
C CYS A 285 -10.12 1.14 1.90
N LEU A 286 -9.35 2.22 2.10
CA LEU A 286 -9.89 3.49 2.59
C LEU A 286 -10.34 4.44 1.47
N HIS A 287 -10.18 4.13 0.20
CA HIS A 287 -10.77 4.94 -0.86
C HIS A 287 -12.27 4.60 -1.02
N PRO A 288 -13.19 5.59 -1.03
CA PRO A 288 -12.94 7.03 -1.02
C PRO A 288 -12.76 7.67 0.38
N HIS A 289 -13.22 7.02 1.45
CA HIS A 289 -13.32 7.53 2.83
C HIS A 289 -12.01 7.80 3.62
N VAL A 290 -10.92 8.12 2.92
CA VAL A 290 -9.58 8.27 3.48
C VAL A 290 -9.41 9.55 4.29
N ILE A 291 -10.10 10.62 3.88
CA ILE A 291 -10.08 11.92 4.57
C ILE A 291 -10.84 11.77 5.88
N GLU A 292 -12.03 11.16 5.82
CA GLU A 292 -12.86 10.86 6.98
C GLU A 292 -12.15 9.98 8.01
N TYR A 293 -11.37 8.97 7.57
CA TYR A 293 -10.55 8.15 8.47
C TYR A 293 -9.39 8.95 9.11
N ILE A 294 -8.73 9.82 8.35
CA ILE A 294 -7.64 10.69 8.84
C ILE A 294 -8.17 11.69 9.87
N ASP A 295 -9.30 12.35 9.58
CA ASP A 295 -9.94 13.30 10.50
C ASP A 295 -10.53 12.60 11.72
N TRP A 296 -11.09 11.39 11.55
CA TRP A 296 -11.52 10.54 12.66
C TRP A 296 -10.36 10.27 13.62
N LEU A 297 -9.18 9.89 13.11
CA LEU A 297 -7.98 9.68 13.93
C LEU A 297 -7.45 10.96 14.55
N ALA A 298 -7.36 12.06 13.78
CA ALA A 298 -6.87 13.36 14.26
C ALA A 298 -7.68 13.85 15.47
N ALA A 299 -9.01 13.72 15.41
CA ALA A 299 -9.91 14.05 16.51
C ALA A 299 -9.72 13.19 17.77
N ARG A 300 -9.17 11.96 17.67
CA ARG A 300 -8.84 11.13 18.86
C ARG A 300 -7.57 11.59 19.55
N VAL A 301 -6.70 12.33 18.86
CA VAL A 301 -5.37 12.74 19.36
C VAL A 301 -5.23 14.25 19.54
N GLU A 302 -6.37 14.94 19.65
CA GLU A 302 -6.50 16.40 19.83
C GLU A 302 -5.81 17.23 18.73
N MET A 303 -5.68 16.66 17.52
CA MET A 303 -5.13 17.35 16.34
C MET A 303 -6.25 17.93 15.47
N PRO A 304 -6.00 19.05 14.75
CA PRO A 304 -6.95 19.55 13.76
C PRO A 304 -7.14 18.54 12.61
N PRO A 305 -8.27 18.59 11.89
CA PRO A 305 -8.46 17.84 10.66
C PRO A 305 -7.41 18.18 9.60
N ILE A 306 -7.29 17.34 8.58
CA ILE A 306 -6.37 17.58 7.47
C ILE A 306 -6.71 18.87 6.74
N ASP A 307 -5.69 19.69 6.47
CA ASP A 307 -5.83 20.96 5.78
C ASP A 307 -6.58 20.84 4.44
N ALA A 308 -7.45 21.81 4.15
CA ALA A 308 -8.29 21.82 2.96
C ALA A 308 -7.46 21.79 1.66
N GLY A 309 -6.30 22.45 1.64
CA GLY A 309 -5.37 22.40 0.50
C GLY A 309 -4.70 21.03 0.32
N ARG A 310 -4.45 20.28 1.41
CA ARG A 310 -4.03 18.87 1.34
C ARG A 310 -5.16 17.97 0.84
N THR A 311 -6.40 18.20 1.27
CA THR A 311 -7.58 17.47 0.77
C THR A 311 -7.81 17.71 -0.72
N GLU A 312 -7.79 18.96 -1.18
CA GLU A 312 -7.85 19.31 -2.60
C GLU A 312 -6.68 18.70 -3.40
N MET A 313 -5.46 18.74 -2.85
CA MET A 313 -4.28 18.12 -3.46
C MET A 313 -4.37 16.59 -3.56
N TYR A 314 -5.10 15.92 -2.67
CA TYR A 314 -5.39 14.49 -2.81
C TYR A 314 -6.41 14.23 -3.91
N TRP A 315 -7.54 14.94 -3.88
CA TRP A 315 -8.63 14.73 -4.83
C TRP A 315 -8.34 15.22 -6.25
N SER A 316 -7.49 16.23 -6.43
CA SER A 316 -7.05 16.70 -7.75
C SER A 316 -6.33 15.62 -8.57
N ILE A 317 -5.64 14.68 -7.91
CA ILE A 317 -5.02 13.51 -8.56
C ILE A 317 -6.11 12.64 -9.19
N TYR A 318 -7.14 12.27 -8.41
CA TYR A 318 -8.24 11.43 -8.89
C TYR A 318 -9.12 12.16 -9.92
N LYS A 319 -9.31 13.48 -9.78
CA LYS A 319 -9.96 14.33 -10.79
C LYS A 319 -9.18 14.30 -12.11
N PHE A 320 -7.88 14.60 -12.09
CA PHE A 320 -7.01 14.56 -13.26
C PHE A 320 -7.06 13.18 -13.92
N VAL A 321 -6.92 12.12 -13.13
CA VAL A 321 -6.99 10.73 -13.59
C VAL A 321 -8.33 10.39 -14.24
N GLY A 322 -9.44 10.89 -13.71
CA GLY A 322 -10.78 10.72 -14.29
C GLY A 322 -11.02 11.50 -15.58
N GLN A 323 -10.21 12.54 -15.87
CA GLN A 323 -10.36 13.40 -17.04
C GLN A 323 -9.34 13.13 -18.16
N VAL A 324 -8.10 12.78 -17.79
CA VAL A 324 -6.93 12.67 -18.68
C VAL A 324 -6.28 11.28 -18.59
N GLY A 325 -6.79 10.41 -17.72
CA GLY A 325 -6.15 9.14 -17.37
C GLY A 325 -4.88 9.32 -16.53
N TRP A 326 -4.25 8.21 -16.18
CA TRP A 326 -3.02 8.19 -15.36
C TRP A 326 -1.74 8.66 -16.10
N SER A 327 -1.85 9.36 -17.23
CA SER A 327 -0.68 9.84 -18.00
C SER A 327 -0.36 11.29 -17.66
N GLY A 328 0.89 11.61 -17.34
CA GLY A 328 1.33 12.98 -17.06
C GLY A 328 0.96 13.55 -15.67
N TYR A 329 0.13 12.90 -14.87
CA TYR A 329 -0.36 13.42 -13.57
C TYR A 329 0.72 13.81 -12.52
N ARG A 330 1.97 13.35 -12.70
CA ARG A 330 3.11 13.72 -11.84
C ARG A 330 3.84 14.98 -12.28
N ASP A 331 3.53 15.47 -13.47
CA ASP A 331 4.22 16.56 -14.17
C ASP A 331 3.24 17.65 -14.65
N LEU A 332 1.94 17.34 -14.65
CA LEU A 332 0.80 18.20 -14.93
C LEU A 332 -0.22 18.08 -13.79
N TRP A 333 -0.65 19.21 -13.22
CA TRP A 333 -1.56 19.24 -12.05
C TRP A 333 -2.68 20.29 -12.15
N ASN A 334 -2.67 21.14 -13.19
CA ASN A 334 -3.69 22.17 -13.44
C ASN A 334 -4.46 21.83 -14.73
N VAL A 335 -5.44 20.94 -14.63
CA VAL A 335 -6.41 20.55 -15.69
C VAL A 335 -7.79 20.41 -15.04
#